data_AF-A0A8I1UCM1-F1
#
_entry.id   AF-A0A8I1UCM1-F1
#
_cell.length_a   1.000
_cell.length_b   1.000
_cell.length_c   1.000
_cell.angle_alpha   90.00
_cell.angle_beta   90.00
_cell.angle_gamma   90.00
#
_symmetry.space_group_name_H-M   'P 1'
#
loop_
_entity.id
_entity.type
_entity.pdbx_description
1 polymer ?
#
loop_
_entity_poly.entity_id
_entity_poly.type
_entity_poly.pdbx_seq_one_letter_code
_entity_poly.pdbx_strand_id
1 'polypeptide(L)'
;MRVLLTLIGFLMIAIPALMMLAREDLPRGSRIGRALLIFLAPAIALGAIQSVPELDGRALSYPNAWTMLRLVLSGLALILPWCLYVWFTARR
;
A
#
# COMPACT_ATOMS: atom_id res chain seq x y z
N MET A 1 -2.19 -20.17 8.06
CA MET A 1 -2.29 -18.76 8.52
C MET A 1 -1.50 -17.79 7.65
N ARG A 2 -0.19 -17.99 7.40
CA ARG A 2 0.64 -17.06 6.60
C ARG A 2 0.05 -16.74 5.22
N VAL A 3 -0.38 -17.77 4.47
CA VAL A 3 -0.98 -17.61 3.13
C VAL A 3 -2.26 -16.77 3.16
N LEU A 4 -3.12 -16.99 4.16
CA LEU A 4 -4.37 -16.26 4.32
C LEU A 4 -4.12 -14.77 4.57
N LEU A 5 -3.18 -14.43 5.46
CA LEU A 5 -2.83 -13.04 5.76
C LEU A 5 -2.20 -12.34 4.55
N THR A 6 -1.36 -13.03 3.79
CA THR A 6 -0.80 -12.49 2.54
C THR A 6 -1.91 -12.22 1.51
N LEU A 7 -2.88 -13.13 1.36
CA LEU A 7 -4.03 -12.93 0.47
C LEU A 7 -4.89 -11.74 0.91
N ILE A 8 -5.15 -11.60 2.21
CA ILE A 8 -5.91 -10.45 2.75
C ILE A 8 -5.17 -9.15 2.45
N GLY A 9 -3.86 -9.07 2.75
CA GLY A 9 -3.05 -7.89 2.45
C GLY A 9 -3.02 -7.56 0.97
N PHE A 10 -2.90 -8.57 0.10
CA PHE A 10 -2.96 -8.39 -1.34
C PHE A 10 -4.33 -7.85 -1.80
N LEU A 11 -5.42 -8.42 -1.30
CA LEU A 11 -6.78 -7.98 -1.63
C LEU A 11 -7.03 -6.55 -1.16
N MET A 12 -6.54 -6.16 0.02
CA MET A 12 -6.68 -4.79 0.53
C MET A 12 -6.05 -3.74 -0.41
N ILE A 13 -5.00 -4.11 -1.14
CA ILE A 13 -4.34 -3.24 -2.13
C ILE A 13 -5.01 -3.37 -3.51
N ALA A 14 -5.33 -4.59 -3.94
CA ALA A 14 -5.83 -4.88 -5.28
C ALA A 14 -7.27 -4.40 -5.50
N ILE A 15 -8.16 -4.55 -4.51
CA ILE A 15 -9.59 -4.19 -4.62
C ILE A 15 -9.78 -2.72 -5.04
N PRO A 16 -9.25 -1.71 -4.34
CA PRO A 16 -9.46 -0.31 -4.73
C PRO A 16 -8.87 0.04 -6.10
N ALA A 17 -7.78 -0.61 -6.51
CA ALA A 17 -7.21 -0.44 -7.85
C ALA A 17 -8.13 -1.02 -8.94
N LEU A 18 -8.69 -2.21 -8.71
CA LEU A 18 -9.66 -2.84 -9.61
C LEU A 18 -10.95 -2.02 -9.71
N MET A 19 -11.44 -1.50 -8.58
CA MET A 19 -12.60 -0.59 -8.56
C MET A 19 -12.34 0.66 -9.40
N MET A 20 -11.15 1.26 -9.29
CA MET A 20 -10.76 2.41 -10.12
C MET A 20 -10.72 2.09 -11.62
N LEU A 21 -10.24 0.89 -11.97
CA LEU A 21 -10.16 0.42 -13.34
C LEU A 21 -11.54 0.14 -13.95
N ALA A 22 -12.45 -0.40 -13.14
CA ALA A 22 -13.82 -0.76 -13.52
C ALA A 22 -14.74 0.46 -13.75
N ARG A 23 -14.34 1.67 -13.34
CA ARG A 23 -15.13 2.89 -13.62
C ARG A 23 -15.28 3.08 -15.13
N GLU A 24 -16.42 3.55 -15.59
CA GLU A 24 -16.64 3.85 -17.02
C GLU A 24 -16.61 5.35 -17.32
N ASP A 25 -16.88 6.17 -16.31
CA ASP A 25 -16.97 7.63 -16.37
C ASP A 25 -15.61 8.36 -16.49
N LEU A 26 -14.52 7.67 -16.86
CA LEU A 26 -13.19 8.26 -17.14
C LEU A 26 -12.59 7.68 -18.43
N PRO A 27 -11.81 8.49 -19.18
CA PRO A 27 -11.06 7.99 -20.33
C PRO A 27 -10.09 6.88 -19.90
N ARG A 28 -9.92 5.87 -20.75
CA ARG A 28 -9.18 4.63 -20.46
C ARG A 28 -7.78 4.87 -19.91
N GLY A 29 -7.05 5.84 -20.46
CA GLY A 29 -5.70 6.20 -19.99
C GLY A 29 -5.67 6.70 -18.55
N SER A 30 -6.62 7.56 -18.15
CA SER A 30 -6.69 8.06 -16.76
C SER A 30 -7.11 6.97 -15.78
N ARG A 31 -7.92 5.99 -16.19
CA ARG A 31 -8.31 4.86 -15.34
C ARG A 31 -7.12 3.97 -15.03
N ILE A 32 -6.40 3.58 -16.07
CA ILE A 32 -5.20 2.74 -15.94
C ILE A 32 -4.15 3.46 -15.10
N GLY A 33 -3.84 4.72 -15.38
CA GLY A 33 -2.83 5.48 -14.62
C GLY A 33 -3.17 5.61 -13.13
N ARG A 34 -4.42 5.94 -12.80
CA ARG A 34 -4.87 6.06 -11.40
C ARG A 34 -4.91 4.70 -10.69
N ALA A 35 -5.39 3.65 -11.36
CA ALA A 35 -5.37 2.29 -10.82
C ALA A 35 -3.93 1.81 -10.55
N LEU A 36 -3.00 2.10 -11.47
CA LEU A 36 -1.59 1.79 -11.30
C LEU A 36 -0.99 2.50 -10.09
N LEU A 37 -1.31 3.78 -9.89
CA LEU A 37 -0.86 4.53 -8.72
C LEU A 37 -1.41 3.97 -7.41
N ILE A 38 -2.71 3.62 -7.37
CA ILE A 38 -3.35 3.02 -6.20
C ILE A 38 -2.69 1.69 -5.83
N PHE A 39 -2.31 0.88 -6.82
CA PHE A 39 -1.71 -0.43 -6.59
C PHE A 39 -0.20 -0.36 -6.28
N LEU A 40 0.55 0.42 -7.07
CA LEU A 40 2.01 0.40 -7.07
C LEU A 40 2.60 1.19 -5.89
N ALA A 41 2.00 2.33 -5.53
CA ALA A 41 2.49 3.17 -4.44
C ALA A 41 2.60 2.41 -3.09
N PRO A 42 1.56 1.71 -2.60
CA PRO A 42 1.67 0.93 -1.37
C PRO A 42 2.57 -0.31 -1.52
N ALA A 43 2.63 -0.93 -2.69
CA ALA A 43 3.53 -2.06 -2.93
C ALA A 43 5.01 -1.65 -2.82
N ILE A 44 5.39 -0.51 -3.40
CA ILE A 44 6.74 0.06 -3.27
C ILE A 44 7.02 0.45 -1.82
N ALA A 45 6.06 1.11 -1.15
CA ALA A 45 6.21 1.48 0.26
C ALA A 45 6.45 0.26 1.16
N LEU A 46 5.66 -0.80 1.00
CA LEU A 46 5.84 -2.06 1.74
C LEU A 46 7.18 -2.72 1.43
N GLY A 47 7.61 -2.72 0.17
CA GLY A 47 8.93 -3.21 -0.23
C GLY A 47 10.07 -2.44 0.47
N ALA A 48 9.97 -1.11 0.53
CA ALA A 48 10.96 -0.26 1.18
C ALA A 48 10.98 -0.43 2.71
N ILE A 49 9.81 -0.59 3.35
CA ILE A 49 9.72 -0.83 4.80
C ILE A 49 10.37 -2.17 5.17
N GLN A 50 10.19 -3.19 4.33
CA GLN A 50 10.69 -4.54 4.58
C GLN A 50 12.13 -4.75 4.13
N SER A 51 12.66 -3.95 3.20
CA SER A 51 14.04 -4.08 2.73
C SER A 51 15.11 -3.50 3.66
N VAL A 52 14.74 -2.71 4.69
CA VAL A 52 15.72 -2.20 5.65
C VAL A 52 16.32 -3.36 6.46
N PRO A 53 17.64 -3.61 6.36
CA PRO A 53 18.27 -4.76 6.99
C PRO A 53 18.24 -4.65 8.51
N GLU A 54 17.95 -5.76 9.18
CA GLU A 54 17.94 -5.88 10.65
C GLU A 54 19.34 -5.68 11.27
N LEU A 55 20.39 -5.68 10.46
CA LEU A 55 21.78 -5.41 10.84
C LEU A 55 22.17 -3.92 10.77
N ASP A 56 21.25 -3.01 10.49
CA ASP A 56 21.54 -1.57 10.64
C ASP A 56 21.76 -1.26 12.14
N GLY A 57 22.90 -0.63 12.49
CA GLY A 57 23.27 -0.36 13.89
C GLY A 57 22.22 0.45 14.70
N ARG A 58 21.32 1.18 14.00
CA ARG A 58 20.16 1.85 14.60
C ARG A 58 19.07 0.87 15.06
N ALA A 59 18.84 -0.21 14.32
CA ALA A 59 17.87 -1.25 14.68
C ALA A 59 18.35 -2.05 15.90
N LEU A 60 19.66 -2.30 16.02
CA LEU A 60 20.25 -2.94 17.22
C LEU A 60 20.20 -2.03 18.46
N SER A 61 20.28 -0.71 18.29
CA SER A 61 20.28 0.24 19.42
C SER A 61 18.88 0.45 20.01
N TYR A 62 17.83 0.41 19.19
CA TYR A 62 16.44 0.65 19.62
C TYR A 62 15.45 -0.33 18.95
N PRO A 63 15.50 -1.62 19.31
CA PRO A 63 14.75 -2.68 18.61
C PRO A 63 13.23 -2.49 18.69
N ASN A 64 12.71 -2.02 19.83
CA ASN A 64 11.27 -1.80 20.03
C ASN A 64 10.75 -0.62 19.21
N ALA A 65 11.49 0.49 19.18
CA ALA A 65 11.10 1.68 18.42
C ALA A 65 11.10 1.38 16.91
N TRP A 66 12.09 0.61 16.44
CA TRP A 66 12.19 0.19 15.04
C TRP A 66 11.04 -0.73 14.62
N THR A 67 10.68 -1.69 15.48
CA THR A 67 9.55 -2.60 15.26
C THR A 67 8.22 -1.85 15.22
N MET A 68 7.98 -0.92 16.16
CA MET A 68 6.77 -0.09 16.17
C MET A 68 6.68 0.77 14.92
N LEU A 69 7.79 1.39 14.49
CA LEU A 69 7.83 2.19 13.26
C LEU A 69 7.45 1.36 12.03
N ARG A 70 8.05 0.17 11.86
CA ARG A 70 7.70 -0.76 10.78
C ARG A 70 6.23 -1.16 10.81
N LEU A 71 5.68 -1.44 11.98
CA LEU A 71 4.28 -1.82 12.14
C LEU A 71 3.35 -0.69 11.70
N VAL A 72 3.60 0.53 12.20
CA VAL A 72 2.81 1.73 11.85
C VAL A 72 2.91 2.03 10.36
N LEU A 73 4.11 2.02 9.78
CA LEU A 73 4.32 2.27 8.34
C LEU A 73 3.63 1.20 7.48
N SER A 74 3.66 -0.06 7.90
CA SER A 74 2.98 -1.16 7.18
C SER A 74 1.46 -1.01 7.25
N GLY A 75 0.92 -0.63 8.41
CA GLY A 75 -0.50 -0.32 8.57
C GLY A 75 -0.94 0.87 7.71
N LEU A 76 -0.14 1.95 7.70
CA LEU A 76 -0.39 3.11 6.84
C LEU A 76 -0.36 2.74 5.35
N ALA A 77 0.59 1.89 4.93
CA ALA A 77 0.67 1.43 3.55
C ALA A 77 -0.55 0.59 3.12
N LEU A 78 -1.17 -0.17 4.04
CA LEU A 78 -2.41 -0.90 3.75
C LEU A 78 -3.64 0.01 3.61
N ILE A 79 -3.66 1.15 4.32
CA ILE A 79 -4.75 2.12 4.27
C ILE A 79 -4.60 3.06 3.04
N LEU A 80 -3.37 3.38 2.65
CA LEU A 80 -3.03 4.26 1.55
C LEU A 80 -3.82 4.02 0.24
N PRO A 81 -3.98 2.78 -0.28
CA PRO A 81 -4.73 2.56 -1.52
C PRO A 81 -6.20 2.99 -1.42
N TRP A 82 -6.83 2.85 -0.26
CA TRP A 82 -8.19 3.32 -0.02
C TRP A 82 -8.27 4.85 0.03
N CYS A 83 -7.31 5.50 0.70
CA CYS A 83 -7.23 6.96 0.70
C CYS A 83 -7.03 7.51 -0.71
N LEU A 84 -6.15 6.90 -1.51
CA LEU A 84 -5.93 7.30 -2.91
C LEU A 84 -7.19 7.09 -3.76
N TYR A 85 -7.86 5.95 -3.60
CA TYR A 85 -9.13 5.69 -4.28
C TYR A 85 -10.18 6.76 -3.95
N VAL A 86 -10.42 7.05 -2.67
CA VAL A 86 -11.37 8.09 -2.22
C VAL A 86 -10.97 9.47 -2.73
N TRP A 87 -9.68 9.81 -2.70
CA TRP A 87 -9.19 11.08 -3.23
C TRP A 87 -9.47 11.26 -4.72
N PHE A 88 -9.25 10.21 -5.52
CA PHE A 88 -9.53 10.23 -6.96
C PHE A 88 -11.02 10.21 -7.29
N THR A 89 -11.87 9.70 -6.39
CA THR A 89 -13.33 9.74 -6.55
C THR A 89 -13.94 11.06 -6.08
N ALA A 90 -13.45 11.64 -4.99
CA ALA A 90 -13.93 12.88 -4.39
C ALA A 90 -13.47 14.16 -5.12
N ARG A 91 -12.42 14.09 -5.95
CA ARG A 91 -11.95 15.20 -6.81
C ARG A 91 -12.74 15.37 -8.11
N ARG A 92 -13.90 14.71 -8.25
CA ARG A 92 -14.84 14.96 -9.34
C ARG A 92 -15.94 15.90 -8.86
#